data_AF-A0A8I1N1A2-F1
#
_entry.id   AF-A0A8I1N1A2-F1
#
_cell.length_a   1.000
_cell.length_b   1.000
_cell.length_c   1.000
_cell.angle_alpha   90.00
_cell.angle_beta   90.00
_cell.angle_gamma   90.00
#
_symmetry.space_group_name_H-M   'P 1'
#
loop_
_entity.id
_entity.type
_entity.pdbx_description
1 polymer ?
#
loop_
_entity_poly.entity_id
_entity_poly.type
_entity_poly.pdbx_seq_one_letter_code
_entity_poly.pdbx_strand_id
1 'polypeptide(L)'
;MSTHRSQIFRVQRRLAETARLRYDNESTLYLEVLDAERNRFASEQQFLQLHSAELQNAVSRHIALGGGLREGDVPPDRRSK
;
A
#
# COMPACT_ATOMS: atom_id res chain seq x y z
N MET A 1 13.44 4.71 4.79
CA MET A 1 12.73 3.89 3.78
C MET A 1 11.36 4.48 3.38
N SER A 2 10.54 5.02 4.29
CA SER A 2 9.23 5.61 3.93
C SER A 2 9.32 6.77 2.93
N THR A 3 10.38 7.59 3.02
CA THR A 3 10.62 8.73 2.12
C THR A 3 10.75 8.31 0.67
N HIS A 4 11.40 7.17 0.36
CA HIS A 4 11.63 6.77 -1.03
C HIS A 4 10.33 6.33 -1.73
N ARG A 5 9.44 5.65 -1.00
CA ARG A 5 8.12 5.20 -1.50
C ARG A 5 7.19 6.36 -1.80
N SER A 6 7.15 7.36 -0.90
CA SER A 6 6.39 8.59 -1.14
C SER A 6 6.97 9.43 -2.28
N GLN A 7 8.29 9.42 -2.49
CA GLN A 7 8.93 10.13 -3.60
C GLN A 7 8.56 9.52 -4.96
N ILE A 8 8.53 8.19 -5.09
CA ILE A 8 8.11 7.52 -6.34
C ILE A 8 6.68 7.92 -6.73
N PHE A 9 5.73 7.85 -5.78
CA PHE A 9 4.35 8.27 -6.02
C PHE A 9 4.25 9.75 -6.45
N ARG A 10 4.98 10.64 -5.77
CA ARG A 10 5.00 12.09 -6.09
C ARG A 10 5.60 12.36 -7.47
N VAL A 11 6.66 11.64 -7.85
CA VAL A 11 7.30 11.76 -9.17
C VAL A 11 6.32 11.33 -10.27
N GLN A 12 5.66 10.18 -10.10
CA GLN A 12 4.70 9.67 -11.09
C GLN A 12 3.50 10.60 -11.28
N ARG A 13 2.98 11.15 -10.17
CA ARG A 13 1.91 12.16 -10.25
C ARG A 13 2.34 13.40 -11.05
N ARG A 14 3.55 13.91 -10.81
CA ARG A 14 4.08 15.08 -11.53
C ARG A 14 4.28 14.82 -13.01
N LEU A 15 4.73 13.62 -13.37
CA LEU A 15 4.88 13.21 -14.77
C LEU A 15 3.53 13.16 -15.49
N ALA A 16 2.50 12.58 -14.86
CA ALA A 16 1.14 12.56 -15.42
C ALA A 16 0.56 13.97 -15.60
N GLU A 17 0.72 14.85 -14.59
CA GLU A 17 0.30 16.26 -14.67
C GLU A 17 1.02 17.00 -15.81
N THR A 18 2.33 16.76 -15.98
CA THR A 18 3.13 17.37 -17.06
C THR A 18 2.72 16.86 -18.44
N ALA A 19 2.48 15.56 -18.61
CA ALA A 19 2.02 14.98 -19.86
C ALA A 19 0.64 15.54 -20.25
N ARG A 20 -0.26 15.74 -19.28
CA ARG A 20 -1.58 16.34 -19.52
C ARG A 20 -1.46 17.78 -20.04
N LEU A 21 -0.63 18.60 -19.41
CA LEU A 21 -0.39 19.98 -19.83
C LEU A 21 0.21 20.08 -21.24
N ARG A 22 1.05 19.13 -21.64
CA ARG A 22 1.62 19.09 -23.01
C ARG A 22 0.62 18.62 -24.05
N TYR A 23 -0.28 17.71 -23.69
CA TYR A 23 -1.38 17.26 -24.55
C TYR A 23 -2.33 18.42 -24.87
N ASP A 24 -2.68 19.21 -23.85
CA ASP A 24 -3.55 20.38 -24.00
C ASP A 24 -2.89 21.50 -24.85
N ASN A 25 -1.56 21.48 -25.02
CA ASN A 25 -0.77 22.41 -25.86
C ASN A 25 -0.46 21.84 -27.26
N GLU A 26 -1.32 20.97 -27.81
CA GLU A 26 -1.28 20.43 -29.18
C GLU A 26 -0.04 19.60 -29.57
N SER A 27 0.92 19.38 -28.66
CA SER A 27 2.24 18.82 -29.00
C SER A 27 2.49 17.38 -28.54
N THR A 28 1.47 16.65 -28.05
CA THR A 28 1.67 15.28 -27.53
C THR A 28 0.67 14.28 -28.07
N LEU A 29 1.16 13.13 -28.54
CA LEU A 29 0.33 11.99 -28.92
C LEU A 29 -0.43 11.50 -27.66
N TYR A 30 -1.75 11.31 -27.78
CA TYR A 30 -2.63 10.79 -26.71
C TYR A 30 -2.09 9.51 -26.01
N LEU A 31 -1.22 8.75 -26.69
CA LEU A 31 -0.53 7.59 -26.14
C LEU A 31 0.37 7.89 -24.94
N GLU A 32 1.05 9.04 -24.89
CA GLU A 32 1.92 9.39 -23.77
C GLU A 32 1.12 9.69 -22.49
N VAL A 33 -0.06 10.32 -22.64
CA VAL A 33 -0.98 10.56 -21.52
C VAL A 33 -1.50 9.23 -20.99
N LEU A 34 -1.91 8.33 -21.87
CA LEU A 34 -2.41 7.01 -21.50
C LEU A 34 -1.35 6.17 -20.78
N ASP A 35 -0.10 6.20 -21.24
CA ASP A 35 0.99 5.47 -20.58
C ASP A 35 1.35 6.09 -19.22
N ALA A 36 1.31 7.42 -19.08
CA ALA A 36 1.50 8.07 -17.79
C ALA A 36 0.38 7.69 -16.79
N GLU A 37 -0.87 7.64 -17.23
CA GLU A 37 -2.01 7.20 -16.42
C GLU A 37 -1.89 5.71 -16.03
N ARG A 38 -1.49 4.82 -16.96
CA ARG A 38 -1.21 3.41 -16.66
C ARG A 38 -0.10 3.26 -15.61
N ASN A 39 0.99 4.00 -15.74
CA ASN A 39 2.11 3.96 -14.80
C ASN A 39 1.72 4.46 -13.42
N ARG A 40 0.88 5.51 -13.35
CA ARG A 40 0.32 5.99 -12.09
C ARG A 40 -0.56 4.93 -11.42
N PHE A 41 -1.47 4.32 -12.17
CA PHE A 41 -2.37 3.31 -11.63
C PHE A 41 -1.63 2.07 -11.12
N ALA A 42 -0.61 1.62 -11.85
CA ALA A 42 0.26 0.52 -11.41
C ALA A 42 0.98 0.86 -10.09
N SER A 43 1.47 2.10 -9.96
CA SER A 43 2.15 2.58 -8.74
C SER A 43 1.19 2.64 -7.53
N GLU A 44 -0.05 3.05 -7.74
CA GLU A 44 -1.09 3.09 -6.70
C GLU A 44 -1.46 1.68 -6.23
N GLN A 45 -1.61 0.72 -7.15
CA GLN A 45 -1.86 -0.68 -6.79
C GLN A 45 -0.72 -1.28 -5.97
N GLN A 46 0.53 -1.04 -6.37
CA GLN A 46 1.71 -1.50 -5.62
C GLN A 46 1.75 -0.93 -4.21
N PHE A 47 1.37 0.34 -4.04
CA PHE A 47 1.26 0.95 -2.72
C PHE A 47 0.24 0.23 -1.83
N LEU A 48 -0.95 -0.05 -2.37
CA LEU A 48 -2.02 -0.75 -1.64
C LEU A 48 -1.61 -2.18 -1.26
N GLN A 49 -0.98 -2.91 -2.17
CA GLN A 49 -0.48 -4.27 -1.91
C GLN A 49 0.55 -4.27 -0.78
N LEU A 50 1.50 -3.33 -0.80
CA LEU A 50 2.53 -3.24 0.23
C LEU A 50 1.96 -2.82 1.59
N HIS A 51 0.97 -1.92 1.59
CA HIS A 51 0.27 -1.55 2.81
C HIS A 51 -0.54 -2.71 3.40
N SER A 52 -1.20 -3.50 2.55
CA SER A 52 -1.87 -4.74 2.97
C SER A 52 -0.89 -5.74 3.59
N ALA A 53 0.28 -5.94 2.96
CA ALA A 53 1.33 -6.82 3.50
C ALA A 53 1.88 -6.32 4.85
N GLU A 54 2.02 -5.00 5.03
CA GLU A 54 2.41 -4.39 6.30
C GLU A 54 1.42 -4.71 7.42
N LEU A 55 0.12 -4.57 7.15
CA LEU A 55 -0.95 -4.91 8.09
C LEU A 55 -0.98 -6.40 8.42
N GLN A 56 -0.85 -7.27 7.41
CA GLN A 56 -0.77 -8.72 7.62
C GLN A 56 0.42 -9.09 8.50
N ASN A 57 1.59 -8.49 8.29
CA ASN A 57 2.76 -8.70 9.13
C ASN A 57 2.53 -8.24 10.58
N ALA A 58 1.80 -7.14 10.79
CA ALA A 58 1.44 -6.68 12.12
C ALA A 58 0.52 -7.67 12.85
N VAL A 59 -0.50 -8.20 12.15
CA VAL A 59 -1.42 -9.22 12.68
C VAL A 59 -0.67 -10.52 13.01
N SER A 60 0.13 -11.04 12.07
CA SER A 60 0.91 -12.26 12.28
C SER A 60 1.85 -12.13 13.48
N ARG A 61 2.48 -10.96 13.66
CA ARG A 61 3.31 -10.68 14.83
C ARG A 61 2.50 -10.65 16.12
N HIS A 62 1.32 -10.02 16.11
CA HIS A 62 0.43 -9.99 17.28
C HIS A 62 0.05 -11.41 17.72
N ILE A 63 -0.29 -12.28 16.76
CA ILE A 63 -0.59 -13.69 17.01
C ILE A 63 0.64 -14.43 17.57
N ALA A 64 1.80 -14.28 16.93
CA ALA A 64 3.04 -14.96 17.35
C ALA A 64 3.49 -14.58 18.77
N LEU A 65 3.14 -13.39 19.25
CA LEU A 65 3.45 -12.92 20.61
C LEU A 65 2.42 -13.35 21.67
N GLY A 66 1.46 -14.22 21.32
CA GLY A 66 0.48 -14.78 22.26
C GLY A 66 -0.95 -14.27 22.07
N GLY A 67 -1.24 -13.56 20.98
CA GLY A 67 -2.61 -13.38 20.47
C GLY A 67 -3.63 -12.83 21.46
N GLY A 68 -3.19 -12.05 22.46
CA GLY A 68 -4.08 -11.46 23.47
C GLY A 68 -4.62 -12.43 24.52
N LEU A 69 -4.11 -13.67 24.64
CA LEU A 69 -4.42 -14.55 25.77
C LEU A 69 -3.81 -13.94 27.04
N ARG A 70 -4.59 -13.11 27.73
CA ARG A 70 -4.28 -12.73 29.12
C ARG A 70 -4.41 -13.99 29.96
N GLU A 71 -3.45 -14.19 30.85
CA GLU A 71 -3.31 -15.33 31.76
C GLU A 71 -4.56 -15.62 32.63
N GLY A 72 -5.57 -14.73 32.61
CA GLY A 72 -6.86 -14.88 33.29
C GLY A 72 -8.06 -15.32 32.43
N ASP A 73 -7.93 -15.45 31.11
CA ASP A 73 -9.04 -15.90 30.22
C ASP A 73 -9.07 -17.42 30.02
N VAL A 74 -8.12 -18.17 30.60
CA VAL A 74 -8.15 -19.64 30.64
C VAL A 74 -9.23 -20.05 31.65
N PRO A 75 -10.35 -20.68 31.23
CA PRO A 75 -11.37 -21.13 32.15
C PRO A 75 -10.75 -22.13 33.13
N PRO A 76 -11.03 -22.04 34.45
CA PRO A 76 -10.49 -22.98 35.42
C PRO A 76 -10.85 -24.41 35.00
N ASP A 77 -9.83 -25.24 34.85
CA ASP A 77 -9.99 -26.64 34.49
C ASP A 77 -10.91 -27.33 35.50
N ARG A 78 -12.14 -27.64 35.08
CA ARG A 78 -13.14 -28.32 35.92
C ARG A 78 -12.93 -29.84 35.98
N ARG A 79 -11.71 -30.33 35.78
CA ARG A 79 -11.38 -31.76 35.94
C ARG A 79 -10.50 -31.98 37.15
N SER A 80 -11.13 -31.96 38.31
CA SER A 80 -10.62 -32.62 39.52
C SER A 80 -11.80 -32.99 40.40
N LYS A 81 -12.51 -34.07 40.03
CA LYS A 81 -13.18 -34.99 40.95
C LYS A 81 -13.26 -36.36 40.30
#